data_AF-A0A2U8VQP6-F1
#
_entry.id   AF-A0A2U8VQP6-F1
#
_cell.length_a   1.000
_cell.length_b   1.000
_cell.length_c   1.000
_cell.angle_alpha   90.00
_cell.angle_beta   90.00
_cell.angle_gamma   90.00
#
_symmetry.space_group_name_H-M   'P 1'
#
loop_
_entity.id
_entity.type
_entity.pdbx_description
1 polymer ?
#
loop_
_entity_poly.entity_id
_entity_poly.type
_entity_poly.pdbx_seq_one_letter_code
_entity_poly.pdbx_strand_id
1 'polypeptide(L)'
;MDHANSAPATTDPAGYVELFEGGRAVPEAISGVCGRVVRGRADADFSMLAFASGRRLAWVTGPDGLRAMIGRSGSEIVLGIGKDRAWLREKLAEGMRWRLFVLPQAECIRADWAGIFVMIEATYPEVARKLLPWREALQDPVLTLSILPSLVSSAVKDNEDHPEHMSVARYETCADTAENARLFLWHTLGLNQHFKGDGWATDPLTGERVEEYLTANVPLSEIVGHRVIALDVEP
;
A
#
# COMPACT_ATOMS: atom_id res chain seq x y z
N MET A 1 24.46 -18.05 23.97
CA MET A 1 24.31 -18.22 22.51
C MET A 1 24.12 -16.83 21.96
N ASP A 2 25.19 -16.25 21.46
CA ASP A 2 25.18 -14.91 20.88
C ASP A 2 24.46 -15.01 19.52
N HIS A 3 23.23 -14.51 19.46
CA HIS A 3 22.61 -14.17 18.18
C HIS A 3 23.39 -12.97 17.64
N ALA A 4 24.43 -13.25 16.86
CA ALA A 4 25.12 -12.23 16.08
C ALA A 4 24.07 -11.55 15.20
N ASN A 5 23.67 -10.35 15.62
CA ASN A 5 22.72 -9.48 14.96
C ASN A 5 23.37 -9.00 13.65
N SER A 6 23.35 -9.87 12.65
CA SER A 6 23.94 -9.64 11.35
C SER A 6 23.05 -8.61 10.65
N ALA A 7 23.63 -7.47 10.24
CA ALA A 7 22.88 -6.45 9.53
C ALA A 7 22.17 -7.06 8.31
N PRO A 8 20.92 -6.66 8.01
CA PRO A 8 20.18 -7.23 6.88
C PRO A 8 20.98 -7.03 5.59
N ALA A 9 21.00 -8.04 4.73
CA ALA A 9 21.67 -7.93 3.44
C ALA A 9 20.97 -6.83 2.63
N THR A 10 21.67 -5.72 2.38
CA THR A 10 21.17 -4.66 1.51
C THR A 10 21.03 -5.24 0.12
N THR A 11 19.81 -5.17 -0.40
CA THR A 11 19.40 -5.73 -1.68
C THR A 11 18.86 -4.59 -2.51
N ASP A 12 19.29 -4.48 -3.76
CA ASP A 12 18.65 -3.60 -4.74
C ASP A 12 17.53 -4.38 -5.47
N PRO A 13 16.67 -3.72 -6.26
CA PRO A 13 15.59 -4.43 -6.95
C PRO A 13 16.07 -5.58 -7.85
N ALA A 14 17.26 -5.48 -8.45
CA ALA A 14 17.81 -6.54 -9.30
C ALA A 14 18.21 -7.77 -8.48
N GLY A 15 18.93 -7.56 -7.38
CA GLY A 15 19.29 -8.62 -6.43
C GLY A 15 18.07 -9.30 -5.82
N TYR A 16 16.98 -8.56 -5.58
CA TYR A 16 15.74 -9.17 -5.13
C TYR A 16 15.13 -10.12 -6.18
N VAL A 17 15.13 -9.74 -7.46
CA VAL A 17 14.66 -10.61 -8.55
C VAL A 17 15.47 -11.91 -8.58
N GLU A 18 16.80 -11.81 -8.48
CA GLU A 18 17.67 -13.00 -8.44
C GLU A 18 17.35 -13.92 -7.24
N LEU A 19 17.05 -13.35 -6.08
CA LEU A 19 16.63 -14.11 -4.90
C LEU A 19 15.26 -14.76 -5.10
N PHE A 20 14.32 -14.03 -5.70
CA PHE A 20 12.94 -14.49 -5.92
C PHE A 20 12.89 -15.66 -6.92
N GLU A 21 13.62 -15.54 -8.04
CA GLU A 21 13.62 -16.53 -9.13
C GLU A 21 14.61 -17.68 -8.89
N GLY A 22 15.72 -17.41 -8.19
CA GLY A 22 16.86 -18.32 -8.10
C GLY A 22 16.67 -19.55 -7.21
N GLY A 23 15.54 -19.69 -6.52
CA GLY A 23 15.26 -20.82 -5.61
C GLY A 23 16.30 -20.97 -4.49
N ARG A 24 17.04 -19.91 -4.17
CA ARG A 24 18.06 -19.90 -3.12
C ARG A 24 17.40 -19.94 -1.73
N ALA A 25 18.18 -20.29 -0.72
CA ALA A 25 17.73 -20.18 0.66
C ALA A 25 17.28 -18.75 0.96
N VAL A 26 16.08 -18.60 1.53
CA VAL A 26 15.53 -17.30 1.91
C VAL A 26 16.46 -16.66 2.96
N PRO A 27 16.99 -15.45 2.72
CA PRO A 27 17.79 -14.75 3.71
C PRO A 27 17.02 -14.55 5.02
N GLU A 28 17.74 -14.47 6.15
CA GLU A 28 17.13 -14.15 7.45
C GLU A 28 16.43 -12.78 7.41
N ALA A 29 17.07 -11.79 6.79
CA ALA A 29 16.53 -10.47 6.57
C ALA A 29 17.00 -9.88 5.23
N ILE A 30 16.17 -9.01 4.64
CA ILE A 30 16.51 -8.18 3.48
C ILE A 30 16.21 -6.72 3.80
N SER A 31 16.87 -5.78 3.11
CA SER A 31 16.63 -4.34 3.25
C SER A 31 16.90 -3.62 1.93
N GLY A 32 16.45 -2.37 1.78
CA GLY A 32 16.73 -1.53 0.61
C GLY A 32 15.71 -1.62 -0.51
N VAL A 33 14.69 -2.48 -0.38
CA VAL A 33 13.62 -2.64 -1.35
C VAL A 33 12.23 -2.59 -0.71
N CYS A 34 11.28 -2.05 -1.44
CA CYS A 34 9.85 -2.17 -1.18
C CYS A 34 9.17 -2.80 -2.40
N GLY A 35 7.94 -3.30 -2.23
CA GLY A 35 7.23 -3.84 -3.36
C GLY A 35 5.72 -3.77 -3.29
N ARG A 36 5.09 -3.94 -4.46
CA ARG A 36 3.65 -3.87 -4.60
C ARG A 36 3.16 -4.88 -5.61
N VAL A 37 2.18 -5.67 -5.19
CA VAL A 37 1.44 -6.55 -6.09
C VAL A 37 0.39 -5.72 -6.81
N VAL A 38 0.46 -5.72 -8.14
CA VAL A 38 -0.46 -5.02 -9.03
C VAL A 38 -1.19 -6.03 -9.89
N ARG A 39 -2.49 -5.81 -10.08
CA ARG A 39 -3.34 -6.59 -10.99
C ARG A 39 -3.66 -5.77 -12.24
N GLY A 40 -3.84 -6.43 -13.37
CA GLY A 40 -4.22 -5.81 -14.64
C GLY A 40 -4.62 -6.85 -15.68
N ARG A 41 -5.33 -6.44 -16.73
CA ARG A 41 -5.71 -7.30 -17.87
C ARG A 41 -4.69 -7.17 -19.00
N ALA A 42 -4.39 -5.93 -19.38
CA ALA A 42 -3.46 -5.59 -20.46
C ALA A 42 -2.12 -5.08 -19.92
N ASP A 43 -1.10 -5.02 -20.77
CA ASP A 43 0.23 -4.54 -20.35
C ASP A 43 0.23 -3.08 -19.93
N ALA A 44 -0.66 -2.26 -20.53
CA ALA A 44 -0.87 -0.87 -20.15
C ALA A 44 -1.37 -0.70 -18.71
N ASP A 45 -2.06 -1.72 -18.15
CA ASP A 45 -2.55 -1.69 -16.77
C ASP A 45 -1.42 -1.79 -15.73
N PHE A 46 -0.22 -2.22 -16.18
CA PHE A 46 0.98 -2.33 -15.37
C PHE A 46 1.94 -1.14 -15.57
N SER A 47 1.45 -0.04 -16.15
CA SER A 47 2.24 1.18 -16.34
C SER A 47 2.31 2.06 -15.09
N MET A 48 1.42 1.85 -14.11
CA MET A 48 1.29 2.64 -12.88
C MET A 48 1.37 1.73 -11.65
N LEU A 49 1.82 2.25 -10.51
CA LEU A 49 1.86 1.47 -9.25
C LEU A 49 0.47 1.06 -8.77
N ALA A 50 -0.56 1.87 -8.96
CA ALA A 50 -1.94 1.53 -8.60
C ALA A 50 -2.84 1.42 -9.83
N PHE A 51 -3.52 0.28 -9.93
CA PHE A 51 -4.50 0.00 -10.97
C PHE A 51 -5.75 0.88 -10.81
N ALA A 52 -6.14 1.57 -11.89
CA ALA A 52 -7.47 2.11 -12.17
C ALA A 52 -8.17 2.86 -11.02
N SER A 53 -7.46 3.66 -10.23
CA SER A 53 -8.04 4.20 -8.99
C SER A 53 -8.03 5.70 -8.81
N GLY A 54 -7.62 6.53 -9.78
CA GLY A 54 -7.53 8.00 -9.59
C GLY A 54 -6.57 8.45 -8.47
N ARG A 55 -6.07 7.51 -7.66
CA ARG A 55 -5.24 7.70 -6.48
C ARG A 55 -3.90 8.24 -6.90
N ARG A 56 -3.45 9.27 -6.20
CA ARG A 56 -2.13 9.87 -6.39
C ARG A 56 -1.04 9.19 -5.57
N LEU A 57 -1.41 8.28 -4.67
CA LEU A 57 -0.50 7.52 -3.80
C LEU A 57 -0.69 6.02 -3.94
N ALA A 58 0.37 5.26 -3.71
CA ALA A 58 0.38 3.81 -3.72
C ALA A 58 1.01 3.26 -2.43
N TRP A 59 0.29 2.35 -1.77
CA TRP A 59 0.77 1.56 -0.64
C TRP A 59 1.74 0.49 -1.11
N VAL A 60 2.89 0.37 -0.46
CA VAL A 60 3.90 -0.65 -0.81
C VAL A 60 4.32 -1.37 0.47
N THR A 61 4.58 -2.66 0.31
CA THR A 61 5.06 -3.55 1.36
C THR A 61 6.56 -3.36 1.56
N GLY A 62 6.99 -3.34 2.82
CA GLY A 62 8.39 -3.23 3.20
C GLY A 62 9.24 -4.47 2.89
N PRO A 63 10.54 -4.41 3.23
CA PRO A 63 11.49 -5.49 2.96
C PRO A 63 11.10 -6.84 3.58
N ASP A 64 10.55 -6.82 4.79
CA ASP A 64 10.10 -8.00 5.52
C ASP A 64 8.94 -8.73 4.85
N GLY A 65 7.95 -7.99 4.32
CA GLY A 65 6.87 -8.59 3.55
C GLY A 65 7.33 -9.10 2.18
N LEU A 66 8.26 -8.40 1.52
CA LEU A 66 8.92 -8.90 0.31
C LEU A 66 9.70 -10.19 0.58
N ARG A 67 10.39 -10.30 1.71
CA ARG A 67 11.09 -11.52 2.12
C ARG A 67 10.12 -12.70 2.25
N ALA A 68 8.95 -12.47 2.85
CA ALA A 68 7.93 -13.50 3.06
C ALA A 68 7.34 -14.04 1.73
N MET A 69 7.50 -13.32 0.62
CA MET A 69 7.08 -13.75 -0.72
C MET A 69 8.10 -14.67 -1.40
N ILE A 70 9.36 -14.70 -0.96
CA ILE A 70 10.39 -15.53 -1.60
C ILE A 70 10.05 -17.02 -1.39
N GLY A 71 10.05 -17.78 -2.48
CA GLY A 71 9.70 -19.21 -2.48
C GLY A 71 8.19 -19.49 -2.43
N ARG A 72 7.34 -18.47 -2.50
CA ARG A 72 5.88 -18.60 -2.60
C ARG A 72 5.43 -18.56 -4.06
N SER A 73 4.39 -19.32 -4.37
CA SER A 73 3.66 -19.20 -5.64
C SER A 73 2.95 -17.85 -5.74
N GLY A 74 2.63 -17.40 -6.97
CA GLY A 74 1.87 -16.17 -7.16
C GLY A 74 0.52 -16.19 -6.44
N SER A 75 -0.16 -17.34 -6.41
CA SER A 75 -1.41 -17.51 -5.68
C SER A 75 -1.24 -17.35 -4.17
N GLU A 76 -0.21 -17.94 -3.57
CA GLU A 76 0.09 -17.74 -2.15
C GLU A 76 0.38 -16.27 -1.82
N ILE A 77 1.11 -15.57 -2.69
CA ILE A 77 1.40 -14.14 -2.52
C ILE A 77 0.10 -13.32 -2.57
N VAL A 78 -0.77 -13.55 -3.57
CA VAL A 78 -2.03 -12.82 -3.72
C VAL A 78 -3.00 -13.11 -2.57
N LEU A 79 -3.05 -14.34 -2.07
CA LEU A 79 -3.85 -14.68 -0.90
C LEU A 79 -3.27 -14.05 0.37
N GLY A 80 -1.93 -14.02 0.51
CA GLY A 80 -1.22 -13.43 1.65
C GLY A 80 -1.43 -11.93 1.81
N ILE A 81 -1.72 -11.19 0.73
CA ILE A 81 -2.08 -9.76 0.81
C ILE A 81 -3.57 -9.51 1.14
N GLY A 82 -4.25 -10.51 1.71
CA GLY A 82 -5.61 -10.39 2.26
C GLY A 82 -6.73 -10.58 1.24
N LYS A 83 -6.49 -11.30 0.14
CA LYS A 83 -7.54 -11.70 -0.80
C LYS A 83 -7.95 -13.14 -0.54
N ASP A 84 -9.23 -13.44 -0.71
CA ASP A 84 -9.73 -14.81 -0.58
C ASP A 84 -9.71 -15.55 -1.93
N ARG A 85 -9.84 -16.89 -1.86
CA ARG A 85 -9.82 -17.77 -3.04
C ARG A 85 -11.02 -17.58 -3.96
N ALA A 86 -12.18 -17.20 -3.44
CA ALA A 86 -13.36 -16.99 -4.27
C ALA A 86 -13.15 -15.75 -5.15
N TRP A 87 -12.68 -14.67 -4.55
CA TRP A 87 -12.27 -13.45 -5.25
C TRP A 87 -11.14 -13.72 -6.26
N LEU A 88 -10.13 -14.51 -5.90
CA LEU A 88 -9.02 -14.83 -6.81
C LEU A 88 -9.53 -15.54 -8.08
N ARG A 89 -10.37 -16.55 -7.91
CA ARG A 89 -10.99 -17.29 -9.03
C ARG A 89 -11.86 -16.41 -9.90
N GLU A 90 -12.64 -15.51 -9.30
CA GLU A 90 -13.45 -14.53 -10.03
C GLU A 90 -12.55 -13.63 -10.91
N LYS A 91 -11.48 -13.08 -10.34
CA LYS A 91 -10.57 -12.18 -11.09
C LYS A 91 -9.78 -12.92 -12.16
N LEU A 92 -9.38 -14.17 -11.92
CA LEU A 92 -8.79 -15.02 -12.96
C LEU A 92 -9.78 -15.27 -14.12
N ALA A 93 -11.05 -15.56 -13.82
CA ALA A 93 -12.08 -15.75 -14.84
C ALA A 93 -12.35 -14.47 -15.66
N GLU A 94 -12.12 -13.29 -15.08
CA GLU A 94 -12.14 -12.00 -15.78
C GLU A 94 -10.88 -11.71 -16.63
N GLY A 95 -9.91 -12.64 -16.67
CA GLY A 95 -8.65 -12.48 -17.39
C GLY A 95 -7.65 -11.55 -16.71
N MET A 96 -7.76 -11.35 -15.39
CA MET A 96 -6.77 -10.59 -14.63
C MET A 96 -5.45 -11.37 -14.53
N ARG A 97 -4.35 -10.64 -14.55
CA ARG A 97 -2.98 -11.08 -14.32
C ARG A 97 -2.36 -10.26 -13.19
N TRP A 98 -1.29 -10.78 -12.58
CA TRP A 98 -0.61 -10.10 -11.48
C TRP A 98 0.88 -9.92 -11.77
N ARG A 99 1.42 -8.81 -11.28
CA ARG A 99 2.85 -8.52 -11.29
C ARG A 99 3.28 -8.01 -9.93
N LEU A 100 4.46 -8.40 -9.47
CA LEU A 100 5.12 -7.81 -8.33
C LEU A 100 6.09 -6.74 -8.83
N PHE A 101 5.84 -5.50 -8.44
CA PHE A 101 6.79 -4.40 -8.64
C PHE A 101 7.72 -4.33 -7.45
N VAL A 102 9.01 -4.20 -7.73
CA VAL A 102 10.07 -4.10 -6.73
C VAL A 102 10.78 -2.77 -6.97
N LEU A 103 10.79 -1.92 -5.95
CA LEU A 103 11.25 -0.53 -6.00
C LEU A 103 12.38 -0.34 -4.99
N PRO A 104 13.32 0.59 -5.25
CA PRO A 104 14.24 1.02 -4.19
C PRO A 104 13.46 1.60 -3.02
N GLN A 105 13.78 1.17 -1.79
CA GLN A 105 13.11 1.68 -0.59
C GLN A 105 13.30 3.19 -0.40
N ALA A 106 14.38 3.77 -0.95
CA ALA A 106 14.63 5.21 -0.92
C ALA A 106 13.57 6.05 -1.67
N GLU A 107 12.82 5.44 -2.59
CA GLU A 107 11.70 6.06 -3.31
C GLU A 107 10.38 6.00 -2.51
N CYS A 108 10.43 5.47 -1.29
CA CYS A 108 9.27 5.20 -0.45
C CYS A 108 9.40 5.89 0.91
N ILE A 109 8.28 6.32 1.47
CA ILE A 109 8.18 6.90 2.81
C ILE A 109 7.47 5.90 3.71
N ARG A 110 7.98 5.69 4.93
CA ARG A 110 7.31 4.83 5.91
C ARG A 110 5.90 5.34 6.16
N ALA A 111 4.92 4.45 6.20
CA ALA A 111 3.51 4.79 6.40
C ALA A 111 3.16 4.96 7.89
N ASP A 112 3.97 5.72 8.62
CA ASP A 112 3.60 6.24 9.94
C ASP A 112 2.93 7.61 9.79
N TRP A 113 2.38 8.17 10.88
CA TRP A 113 1.69 9.47 10.81
C TRP A 113 2.58 10.59 10.26
N ALA A 114 3.88 10.61 10.57
CA ALA A 114 4.79 11.61 10.04
C ALA A 114 4.94 11.47 8.52
N GLY A 115 5.14 10.25 8.04
CA GLY A 115 5.21 9.94 6.62
C GLY A 115 3.92 10.26 5.86
N ILE A 116 2.75 9.99 6.47
CA ILE A 116 1.44 10.39 5.91
C ILE A 116 1.38 11.90 5.67
N PHE A 117 1.77 12.71 6.65
CA PHE A 117 1.72 14.17 6.50
C PHE A 117 2.69 14.69 5.44
N VAL A 118 3.92 14.15 5.39
CA VAL A 118 4.89 14.47 4.33
C VAL A 118 4.32 14.15 2.95
N MET A 119 3.69 12.98 2.79
CA MET A 119 3.09 12.57 1.52
C MET A 119 1.88 13.42 1.14
N ILE A 120 1.09 13.87 2.11
CA ILE A 120 -0.03 14.80 1.87
C ILE A 120 0.47 16.15 1.39
N GLU A 121 1.49 16.72 2.02
CA GLU A 121 2.09 18.00 1.60
C GLU A 121 2.62 17.92 0.17
N ALA A 122 3.32 16.83 -0.17
CA ALA A 122 3.90 16.65 -1.48
C ALA A 122 2.86 16.38 -2.58
N THR A 123 1.80 15.62 -2.28
CA THR A 123 0.90 15.05 -3.30
C THR A 123 -0.47 15.73 -3.38
N TYR A 124 -0.90 16.36 -2.29
CA TYR A 124 -2.17 17.07 -2.18
C TYR A 124 -1.95 18.47 -1.54
N PRO A 125 -1.09 19.33 -2.11
CA PRO A 125 -0.81 20.64 -1.55
C PRO A 125 -2.07 21.51 -1.37
N GLU A 126 -3.09 21.31 -2.21
CA GLU A 126 -4.38 21.98 -2.14
C GLU A 126 -5.19 21.61 -0.87
N VAL A 127 -5.03 20.37 -0.39
CA VAL A 127 -5.69 19.81 0.79
C VAL A 127 -4.86 20.04 2.05
N ALA A 128 -3.53 19.99 1.93
CA ALA A 128 -2.58 20.01 3.05
C ALA A 128 -2.80 21.20 3.99
N ARG A 129 -3.01 22.41 3.43
CA ARG A 129 -3.24 23.64 4.22
C ARG A 129 -4.41 23.51 5.20
N LYS A 130 -5.46 22.80 4.80
CA LYS A 130 -6.69 22.59 5.58
C LYS A 130 -6.57 21.38 6.51
N LEU A 131 -5.90 20.32 6.06
CA LEU A 131 -5.79 19.06 6.80
C LEU A 131 -4.76 19.11 7.95
N LEU A 132 -3.58 19.69 7.72
CA LEU A 132 -2.47 19.63 8.68
C LEU A 132 -2.70 20.33 10.03
N PRO A 133 -3.52 21.38 10.15
CA PRO A 133 -3.92 21.90 11.45
C PRO A 133 -4.55 20.83 12.36
N TRP A 134 -5.20 19.81 11.79
CA TRP A 134 -5.84 18.71 12.52
C TRP A 134 -4.92 17.52 12.82
N ARG A 135 -3.62 17.60 12.50
CA ARG A 135 -2.67 16.46 12.60
C ARG A 135 -2.69 15.72 13.94
N GLU A 136 -2.91 16.41 15.05
CA GLU A 136 -2.95 15.79 16.39
C GLU A 136 -4.26 15.04 16.59
N ALA A 137 -5.39 15.67 16.24
CA ALA A 137 -6.71 15.04 16.32
C ALA A 137 -6.83 13.82 15.39
N LEU A 138 -6.21 13.86 14.21
CA LEU A 138 -6.24 12.77 13.23
C LEU A 138 -5.58 11.48 13.73
N GLN A 139 -4.67 11.59 14.70
CA GLN A 139 -3.99 10.45 15.32
C GLN A 139 -4.83 9.77 16.40
N ASP A 140 -5.91 10.41 16.85
CA ASP A 140 -6.78 9.86 17.88
C ASP A 140 -7.68 8.76 17.28
N PRO A 141 -7.59 7.50 17.74
CA PRO A 141 -8.47 6.44 17.29
C PRO A 141 -9.95 6.73 17.61
N VAL A 142 -10.26 7.52 18.64
CA VAL A 142 -11.63 7.91 19.00
C VAL A 142 -12.29 8.69 17.86
N LEU A 143 -11.54 9.56 17.16
CA LEU A 143 -12.05 10.29 16.00
C LEU A 143 -12.45 9.33 14.86
N THR A 144 -11.67 8.26 14.65
CA THR A 144 -12.03 7.26 13.63
C THR A 144 -13.31 6.52 14.01
N LEU A 145 -13.46 6.18 15.28
CA LEU A 145 -14.61 5.45 15.81
C LEU A 145 -15.88 6.30 15.91
N SER A 146 -15.77 7.64 15.92
CA SER A 146 -16.92 8.54 15.96
C SER A 146 -17.56 8.76 14.58
N ILE A 147 -16.89 8.39 13.49
CA ILE A 147 -17.42 8.53 12.14
C ILE A 147 -18.52 7.50 11.90
N LEU A 148 -19.61 7.94 11.26
CA LEU A 148 -20.74 7.08 10.93
C LEU A 148 -20.30 5.86 10.10
N PRO A 149 -20.65 4.62 10.50
CA PRO A 149 -20.27 3.39 9.80
C PRO A 149 -20.66 3.38 8.30
N SER A 150 -21.76 4.05 7.94
CA SER A 150 -22.21 4.17 6.55
C SER A 150 -21.21 4.91 5.67
N LEU A 151 -20.55 5.95 6.22
CA LEU A 151 -19.57 6.76 5.50
C LEU A 151 -18.27 6.00 5.30
N VAL A 152 -17.85 5.17 6.27
CA VAL A 152 -16.58 4.44 6.22
C VAL A 152 -16.67 3.05 5.56
N SER A 153 -17.73 2.79 4.80
CA SER A 153 -17.93 1.51 4.10
C SER A 153 -17.10 1.42 2.81
N SER A 154 -16.80 0.19 2.36
CA SER A 154 -16.15 -0.04 1.05
C SER A 154 -17.02 0.46 -0.11
N ALA A 155 -18.34 0.43 0.02
CA ALA A 155 -19.28 0.94 -0.99
C ALA A 155 -19.10 2.44 -1.27
N VAL A 156 -18.74 3.22 -0.24
CA VAL A 156 -18.43 4.65 -0.39
C VAL A 156 -16.97 4.86 -0.79
N LYS A 157 -16.05 4.18 -0.09
CA LYS A 157 -14.60 4.33 -0.32
C LYS A 157 -14.18 3.94 -1.73
N ASP A 158 -14.69 2.84 -2.27
CA ASP A 158 -14.23 2.28 -3.53
C ASP A 158 -15.04 2.78 -4.75
N ASN A 159 -16.01 3.68 -4.53
CA ASN A 159 -16.79 4.33 -5.56
C ASN A 159 -16.61 5.86 -5.48
N GLU A 160 -15.73 6.41 -6.31
CA GLU A 160 -15.44 7.86 -6.34
C GLU A 160 -16.66 8.71 -6.72
N ASP A 161 -17.60 8.14 -7.48
CA ASP A 161 -18.85 8.79 -7.88
C ASP A 161 -19.93 8.72 -6.79
N HIS A 162 -19.66 8.02 -5.68
CA HIS A 162 -20.63 7.93 -4.59
C HIS A 162 -20.86 9.32 -3.98
N PRO A 163 -22.12 9.74 -3.74
CA PRO A 163 -22.42 11.08 -3.20
C PRO A 163 -21.80 11.39 -1.85
N GLU A 164 -21.43 10.35 -1.08
CA GLU A 164 -20.73 10.44 0.22
C GLU A 164 -19.21 10.25 0.16
N HIS A 165 -18.65 10.00 -1.03
CA HIS A 165 -17.21 9.89 -1.19
C HIS A 165 -16.56 11.26 -0.92
N MET A 166 -15.47 11.25 -0.14
CA MET A 166 -14.72 12.45 0.22
C MET A 166 -13.54 12.61 -0.74
N SER A 167 -13.84 13.05 -1.96
CA SER A 167 -12.83 13.38 -2.97
C SER A 167 -12.04 14.64 -2.58
N VAL A 168 -10.94 14.88 -3.29
CA VAL A 168 -10.14 16.12 -3.14
C VAL A 168 -11.03 17.36 -3.29
N ALA A 169 -11.80 17.45 -4.38
CA ALA A 169 -12.65 18.60 -4.67
C ALA A 169 -13.75 18.81 -3.61
N ARG A 170 -14.33 17.73 -3.08
CA ARG A 170 -15.30 17.83 -1.99
C ARG A 170 -14.64 18.30 -0.70
N TYR A 171 -13.47 17.76 -0.37
CA TYR A 171 -12.77 18.13 0.85
C TYR A 171 -12.34 19.60 0.84
N GLU A 172 -11.93 20.14 -0.31
CA GLU A 172 -11.61 21.57 -0.44
C GLU A 172 -12.79 22.46 -0.04
N THR A 173 -14.00 22.11 -0.48
CA THR A 173 -15.20 22.95 -0.33
C THR A 173 -16.04 22.65 0.91
N CYS A 174 -15.84 21.51 1.58
CA CYS A 174 -16.61 21.15 2.77
C CYS A 174 -16.24 21.98 4.01
N ALA A 175 -16.95 21.78 5.13
CA ALA A 175 -16.56 22.37 6.41
C ALA A 175 -15.15 21.91 6.82
N ASP A 176 -14.36 22.81 7.40
CA ASP A 176 -13.02 22.52 7.93
C ASP A 176 -13.12 21.90 9.32
N THR A 177 -13.20 20.57 9.37
CA THR A 177 -13.32 19.81 10.62
C THR A 177 -12.42 18.58 10.59
N ALA A 178 -12.05 18.09 11.77
CA ALA A 178 -11.25 16.88 11.92
C ALA A 178 -11.95 15.64 11.32
N GLU A 179 -13.27 15.55 11.41
CA GLU A 179 -14.06 14.45 10.85
C GLU A 179 -13.99 14.42 9.33
N ASN A 180 -14.13 15.58 8.67
CA ASN A 180 -13.99 15.65 7.21
C ASN A 180 -12.55 15.34 6.78
N ALA A 181 -11.56 15.81 7.54
CA ALA A 181 -10.15 15.50 7.29
C ALA A 181 -9.91 13.98 7.39
N ARG A 182 -10.49 13.33 8.40
CA ARG A 182 -10.40 11.89 8.60
C ARG A 182 -11.13 11.10 7.51
N LEU A 183 -12.31 11.56 7.08
CA LEU A 183 -13.02 10.98 5.94
C LEU A 183 -12.23 11.08 4.64
N PHE A 184 -11.55 12.21 4.39
CA PHE A 184 -10.65 12.35 3.25
C PHE A 184 -9.52 11.30 3.30
N LEU A 185 -8.84 11.16 4.45
CA LEU A 185 -7.80 10.15 4.63
C LEU A 185 -8.32 8.72 4.43
N TRP A 186 -9.55 8.44 4.86
CA TRP A 186 -10.18 7.14 4.69
C TRP A 186 -10.50 6.84 3.22
N HIS A 187 -11.19 7.75 2.55
CA HIS A 187 -11.68 7.56 1.18
C HIS A 187 -10.55 7.63 0.15
N THR A 188 -9.70 8.65 0.25
CA THR A 188 -8.69 8.95 -0.79
C THR A 188 -7.40 8.17 -0.55
N LEU A 189 -6.91 8.14 0.69
CA LEU A 189 -5.63 7.49 1.02
C LEU A 189 -5.82 6.06 1.53
N GLY A 190 -7.01 5.68 1.98
CA GLY A 190 -7.29 4.34 2.46
C GLY A 190 -6.91 4.07 3.91
N LEU A 191 -6.68 5.11 4.74
CA LEU A 191 -6.33 4.97 6.16
C LEU A 191 -7.57 4.54 6.95
N ASN A 192 -7.85 3.23 6.90
CA ASN A 192 -9.03 2.62 7.51
C ASN A 192 -8.85 2.40 9.03
N GLN A 193 -9.76 1.63 9.64
CA GLN A 193 -9.73 1.32 11.08
C GLN A 193 -8.53 0.49 11.52
N HIS A 194 -7.82 -0.15 10.59
CA HIS A 194 -6.63 -0.95 10.88
C HIS A 194 -5.35 -0.12 10.87
N PHE A 195 -5.39 1.10 10.33
CA PHE A 195 -4.24 2.00 10.31
C PHE A 195 -3.99 2.60 11.70
N LYS A 196 -2.85 2.26 12.29
CA LYS A 196 -2.41 2.81 13.60
C LYS A 196 -1.44 3.98 13.45
N GLY A 197 -0.83 4.13 12.28
CA GLY A 197 0.18 5.16 12.00
C GLY A 197 1.50 4.97 12.74
N ASP A 198 1.85 3.71 13.04
CA ASP A 198 3.15 3.31 13.58
C ASP A 198 4.10 2.78 12.50
N GLY A 199 3.67 2.78 11.23
CA GLY A 199 4.44 2.30 10.08
C GLY A 199 4.46 0.77 9.94
N TRP A 200 3.46 0.08 10.51
CA TRP A 200 3.31 -1.37 10.41
C TRP A 200 1.87 -1.78 10.07
N ALA A 201 1.74 -2.70 9.12
CA ALA A 201 0.52 -3.48 8.95
C ALA A 201 0.56 -4.68 9.91
N THR A 202 -0.57 -5.03 10.52
CA THR A 202 -0.69 -6.23 11.38
C THR A 202 -1.66 -7.21 10.73
N ASP A 203 -1.22 -8.43 10.48
CA ASP A 203 -2.12 -9.51 10.05
C ASP A 203 -3.12 -9.81 11.18
N PRO A 204 -4.45 -9.74 10.92
CA PRO A 204 -5.45 -9.94 11.96
C PRO A 204 -5.58 -11.40 12.43
N LEU A 205 -5.08 -12.36 11.67
CA LEU A 205 -5.13 -13.80 11.97
C LEU A 205 -3.87 -14.25 12.72
N THR A 206 -2.69 -13.81 12.29
CA THR A 206 -1.41 -14.27 12.85
C THR A 206 -0.82 -13.29 13.87
N GLY A 207 -1.20 -12.01 13.80
CA GLY A 207 -0.57 -10.94 14.58
C GLY A 207 0.82 -10.56 14.08
N GLU A 208 1.29 -11.16 12.98
CA GLU A 208 2.55 -10.77 12.35
C GLU A 208 2.49 -9.32 11.88
N ARG A 209 3.61 -8.62 12.02
CA ARG A 209 3.73 -7.22 11.62
C ARG A 209 4.67 -7.12 10.45
N VAL A 210 4.23 -6.36 9.45
CA VAL A 210 5.01 -6.08 8.24
C VAL A 210 5.17 -4.58 8.11
N GLU A 211 6.38 -4.11 7.81
CA GLU A 211 6.60 -2.70 7.58
C GLU A 211 5.78 -2.22 6.38
N GLU A 212 5.11 -1.09 6.54
CA GLU A 212 4.26 -0.52 5.51
C GLU A 212 4.79 0.84 5.09
N TYR A 213 4.78 1.07 3.78
CA TYR A 213 5.34 2.24 3.13
C TYR A 213 4.34 2.82 2.11
N LEU A 214 4.59 4.05 1.70
CA LEU A 214 3.85 4.79 0.70
C LEU A 214 4.81 5.42 -0.30
N THR A 215 4.37 5.52 -1.54
CA THR A 215 5.06 6.30 -2.57
C THR A 215 4.02 6.98 -3.47
N ALA A 216 4.47 7.94 -4.28
CA ALA A 216 3.61 8.57 -5.28
C ALA A 216 3.17 7.52 -6.32
N ASN A 217 1.90 7.55 -6.72
CA ASN A 217 1.41 6.71 -7.81
C ASN A 217 1.79 7.35 -9.15
N VAL A 218 3.05 7.18 -9.53
CA VAL A 218 3.63 7.68 -10.78
C VAL A 218 3.76 6.56 -11.82
N PRO A 219 3.97 6.92 -13.11
CA PRO A 219 4.37 5.95 -14.12
C PRO A 219 5.61 5.16 -13.68
N LEU A 220 5.59 3.85 -13.87
CA LEU A 220 6.68 2.97 -13.46
C LEU A 220 8.01 3.34 -14.16
N SER A 221 7.93 3.90 -15.37
CA SER A 221 9.08 4.44 -16.11
C SER A 221 9.81 5.58 -15.41
N GLU A 222 9.17 6.27 -14.46
CA GLU A 222 9.78 7.36 -13.69
C GLU A 222 10.54 6.85 -12.46
N ILE A 223 10.33 5.59 -12.07
CA ILE A 223 10.99 5.01 -10.90
C ILE A 223 12.30 4.35 -11.33
N VAL A 224 13.41 5.02 -11.05
CA VAL A 224 14.74 4.52 -11.44
C VAL A 224 15.06 3.23 -10.70
N GLY A 225 15.57 2.24 -11.43
CA GLY A 225 16.03 0.98 -10.83
C GLY A 225 14.92 -0.02 -10.48
N HIS A 226 13.65 0.28 -10.73
CA HIS A 226 12.56 -0.68 -10.47
C HIS A 226 12.74 -2.00 -11.24
N ARG A 227 12.09 -3.05 -10.73
CA ARG A 227 11.94 -4.33 -11.43
C ARG A 227 10.51 -4.81 -11.37
N VAL A 228 10.15 -5.66 -12.32
CA VAL A 228 8.82 -6.23 -12.47
C VAL A 228 8.96 -7.74 -12.59
N ILE A 229 8.27 -8.46 -11.72
CA ILE A 229 8.20 -9.92 -11.73
C ILE A 229 6.77 -10.29 -12.13
N ALA A 230 6.62 -11.10 -13.18
CA ALA A 230 5.33 -11.69 -13.51
C ALA A 230 5.00 -12.75 -12.45
N LEU A 231 3.83 -12.66 -11.83
CA LEU A 231 3.39 -13.67 -10.89
C LEU A 231 2.55 -14.70 -11.64
N ASP A 232 2.98 -15.96 -11.59
CA ASP A 232 2.17 -17.07 -12.08
C ASP A 232 1.11 -17.40 -11.02
N VAL A 233 -0.15 -17.10 -11.33
CA VAL A 233 -1.28 -17.18 -10.42
C VAL A 233 -2.29 -18.19 -10.95
N GLU A 234 -2.44 -19.26 -10.21
CA GLU A 234 -3.37 -20.36 -10.48
C GLU A 234 -4.57 -20.33 -9.50
N PRO A 235 -5.75 -20.83 -9.90
CA PRO A 235 -6.99 -20.78 -9.11
C PRO A 235 -7.01 -21.57 -7.79
#